data_AF-A0A830EVN5-F1
#
_entry.id   AF-A0A830EVN5-F1
#
_cell.length_a   1.000
_cell.length_b   1.000
_cell.length_c   1.000
_cell.angle_alpha   90.00
_cell.angle_beta   90.00
_cell.angle_gamma   90.00
#
_symmetry.space_group_name_H-M   'P 1'
#
loop_
_entity.id
_entity.type
_entity.pdbx_description
1 polymer ?
#
loop_
_entity_poly.entity_id
_entity_poly.type
_entity_poly.pdbx_seq_one_letter_code
_entity_poly.pdbx_strand_id
1 'polypeptide(L)'
;MRFTNEGLQLDHKPENAIEWYVKIPHHEDYNLWIPARANPEQRDWLEALYADDTEMGESRLFERDGAWSLHLTVIRNAEDQTAASAAEPTPIGVDIGEASLVTVCYRDNSGPPVRPPTVGRRRQGRSSASQNPLHR
;
A
#
# COMPACT_ATOMS: atom_id res chain seq x y z
N MET A 1 -15.73 15.41 8.95
CA MET A 1 -15.13 15.69 10.28
C MET A 1 -13.77 15.00 10.28
N ARG A 2 -12.67 15.72 10.55
CA ARG A 2 -11.32 15.13 10.59
C ARG A 2 -10.88 15.16 12.05
N PHE A 3 -10.86 14.01 12.72
CA PHE A 3 -10.27 13.92 14.04
C PHE A 3 -8.75 13.90 13.84
N THR A 4 -8.05 14.83 14.46
CA THR A 4 -6.58 14.80 14.58
C THR A 4 -6.24 13.87 15.73
N ASN A 5 -5.13 13.16 15.64
CA ASN A 5 -4.69 12.05 16.50
C ASN A 5 -4.71 12.29 18.03
N GLU A 6 -4.95 13.50 18.49
CA GLU A 6 -5.05 13.82 19.90
C GLU A 6 -6.38 13.32 20.49
N GLY A 7 -6.33 12.18 21.18
CA GLY A 7 -7.39 11.75 22.10
C GLY A 7 -8.21 10.54 21.68
N LEU A 8 -7.91 9.90 20.54
CA LEU A 8 -8.50 8.60 20.20
C LEU A 8 -7.92 7.52 21.13
N GLN A 9 -8.78 6.83 21.87
CA GLN A 9 -8.37 5.68 22.70
C GLN A 9 -9.16 4.45 22.29
N LEU A 10 -8.49 3.30 22.31
CA LEU A 10 -9.09 2.00 22.07
C LEU A 10 -9.24 1.27 23.39
N ASP A 11 -10.34 0.57 23.56
CA ASP A 11 -10.56 -0.37 24.66
C ASP A 11 -11.03 -1.71 24.10
N HIS A 12 -10.49 -2.80 24.66
CA HIS A 12 -10.71 -4.15 24.19
C HIS A 12 -11.24 -5.02 25.34
N LYS A 13 -12.46 -5.54 25.16
CA LYS A 13 -13.21 -6.36 26.11
C LYS A 13 -13.66 -7.66 25.43
N PRO A 14 -12.77 -8.66 25.30
CA PRO A 14 -13.08 -9.90 24.57
C PRO A 14 -14.27 -10.68 25.15
N GLU A 15 -14.61 -10.46 26.42
CA GLU A 15 -15.78 -11.05 27.09
C GLU A 15 -17.13 -10.49 26.61
N ASN A 16 -17.14 -9.34 25.92
CA ASN A 16 -18.36 -8.68 25.48
C ASN A 16 -18.79 -9.15 24.09
N ALA A 17 -20.10 -9.08 23.82
CA ALA A 17 -20.66 -9.36 22.49
C ALA A 17 -20.13 -8.38 21.40
N ILE A 18 -19.70 -7.19 21.80
CA ILE A 18 -18.90 -6.28 20.98
C ILE A 18 -17.61 -6.03 21.74
N GLU A 19 -16.51 -6.48 21.16
CA GLU A 19 -15.22 -6.55 21.86
C GLU A 19 -14.50 -5.20 21.87
N TRP A 20 -14.69 -4.37 20.84
CA TRP A 20 -13.91 -3.15 20.65
C TRP A 20 -14.74 -1.90 20.91
N TYR A 21 -14.14 -0.95 21.62
CA TYR A 21 -14.73 0.35 21.89
C TYR A 21 -13.73 1.45 21.55
N VAL A 22 -14.23 2.52 20.93
CA VAL A 22 -13.43 3.67 20.54
C VAL A 22 -13.91 4.88 21.34
N LYS A 23 -12.98 5.52 22.03
CA LYS A 23 -13.19 6.80 22.69
C LYS A 23 -13.06 7.92 21.67
N ILE A 24 -14.14 8.66 21.46
CA ILE A 24 -14.12 9.89 20.67
C ILE A 24 -14.00 11.08 21.64
N PRO A 25 -12.94 11.90 21.54
CA PRO A 25 -12.88 13.15 22.28
C PRO A 25 -13.98 14.07 21.73
N HIS A 26 -15.00 14.31 22.55
CA HIS A 26 -16.20 15.06 22.17
C HIS A 26 -16.34 16.37 22.96
N HIS A 27 -16.12 16.34 24.28
CA HIS A 27 -16.10 17.52 25.14
C HIS A 27 -15.10 17.35 26.30
N GLU A 28 -14.67 18.44 26.92
CA GLU A 28 -13.73 18.41 28.07
C GLU A 28 -14.28 17.59 29.26
N ASP A 29 -15.60 17.53 29.41
CA ASP A 29 -16.28 16.96 30.57
C ASP A 29 -16.84 15.55 30.34
N TYR A 30 -16.82 15.03 29.11
CA TYR A 30 -17.26 13.66 28.85
C TYR A 30 -16.65 13.04 27.60
N ASN A 31 -16.43 11.75 27.72
CA ASN A 31 -15.90 10.92 26.66
C ASN A 31 -17.03 10.06 26.10
N LEU A 32 -17.19 10.07 24.77
CA LEU A 32 -18.13 9.18 24.10
C LEU A 32 -17.40 7.89 23.71
N TRP A 33 -17.82 6.77 24.29
CA TRP A 33 -17.36 5.44 23.88
C TRP A 33 -18.33 4.85 22.87
N ILE A 34 -17.84 4.54 21.68
CA ILE A 34 -18.63 3.96 20.61
C ILE A 34 -18.22 2.50 20.41
N PRO A 35 -19.16 1.54 20.46
CA PRO A 35 -18.87 0.16 20.08
C PRO A 35 -18.47 0.10 18.61
N ALA A 36 -17.35 -0.55 18.33
CA ALA A 36 -16.83 -0.74 16.98
C ALA A 36 -16.62 -2.22 16.70
N ARG A 37 -16.84 -2.62 15.45
CA ARG A 37 -16.44 -3.96 14.99
C ARG A 37 -15.09 -3.84 14.30
N ALA A 38 -14.13 -4.65 14.74
CA ALA A 38 -12.86 -4.80 14.04
C ALA A 38 -13.13 -5.39 12.65
N ASN A 39 -12.41 -4.90 11.64
CA ASN A 39 -12.34 -5.58 10.36
C ASN A 39 -11.62 -6.93 10.57
N PRO A 40 -12.28 -8.09 10.31
CA PRO A 40 -11.68 -9.39 10.57
C PRO A 40 -10.34 -9.62 9.85
N GLU A 41 -10.19 -9.07 8.64
CA GLU A 41 -8.97 -9.21 7.83
C GLU A 41 -7.78 -8.41 8.39
N GLN A 42 -8.04 -7.45 9.28
CA GLN A 42 -7.04 -6.52 9.84
C GLN A 42 -6.99 -6.60 11.36
N ARG A 43 -7.58 -7.64 11.96
CA ARG A 43 -7.69 -7.77 13.40
C ARG A 43 -6.33 -7.78 14.09
N ASP A 44 -5.38 -8.53 13.55
CA ASP A 44 -4.03 -8.64 14.10
C ASP A 44 -3.35 -7.26 14.22
N TRP A 45 -3.60 -6.36 13.27
CA TRP A 45 -3.07 -5.00 13.32
C TRP A 45 -3.71 -4.14 14.40
N LEU A 46 -5.01 -4.34 14.65
CA LEU A 46 -5.71 -3.64 15.73
C LEU A 46 -5.26 -4.14 17.10
N GLU A 47 -5.05 -5.46 17.24
CA GLU A 47 -4.52 -6.08 18.46
C GLU A 47 -3.07 -5.64 18.73
N ALA A 48 -2.21 -5.63 17.72
CA ALA A 48 -0.84 -5.12 17.85
C ALA A 48 -0.81 -3.63 18.23
N LEU A 49 -1.76 -2.84 17.73
CA LEU A 49 -1.89 -1.43 18.12
C LEU A 49 -2.35 -1.27 19.57
N TYR A 50 -3.27 -2.13 20.03
CA TYR A 50 -3.73 -2.12 21.42
C TYR A 50 -2.67 -2.62 22.41
N ALA A 51 -1.84 -3.59 21.99
CA ALA A 51 -0.73 -4.12 22.75
C ALA A 51 0.52 -3.21 22.79
N ASP A 52 0.47 -2.05 22.11
CA ASP A 52 1.59 -1.10 21.98
C ASP A 52 2.81 -1.69 21.20
N ASP A 53 2.60 -2.74 20.41
CA ASP A 53 3.61 -3.35 19.53
C ASP A 53 3.82 -2.54 18.23
N THR A 54 2.93 -1.59 17.96
CA THR A 54 2.94 -0.74 16.77
C THR A 54 2.53 0.69 17.13
N GLU A 55 2.90 1.65 16.29
CA GLU A 55 2.59 3.07 16.50
C GLU A 55 1.30 3.47 15.77
N MET A 56 0.42 4.22 16.46
CA MET A 56 -0.75 4.81 15.82
C MET A 56 -0.34 6.03 14.99
N GLY A 57 -0.53 5.95 13.68
CA GLY A 57 -0.43 7.07 12.76
C GLY A 57 -1.72 7.90 12.71
N GLU A 58 -2.09 8.39 11.52
CA GLU A 58 -3.31 9.18 11.36
C GLU A 58 -4.59 8.35 11.54
N SER A 59 -5.55 8.90 12.29
CA SER A 59 -6.92 8.39 12.43
C SER A 59 -7.91 9.25 11.63
N ARG A 60 -8.86 8.62 10.93
CA ARG A 60 -9.91 9.31 10.16
C ARG A 60 -11.24 8.59 10.26
N LEU A 61 -12.27 9.32 10.63
CA LEU A 61 -13.65 8.84 10.59
C LEU A 61 -14.33 9.36 9.31
N PHE A 62 -14.91 8.46 8.51
CA PHE A 62 -15.69 8.85 7.35
C PHE A 62 -16.90 7.95 7.16
N GLU A 63 -17.86 8.48 6.41
CA GLU A 63 -19.09 7.80 6.04
C GLU A 63 -18.99 7.33 4.59
N ARG A 64 -19.49 6.13 4.34
CA ARG A 64 -19.57 5.51 3.02
C ARG A 64 -20.79 4.60 2.97
N ASP A 65 -21.67 4.83 2.01
CA ASP A 65 -22.85 4.00 1.73
C ASP A 65 -23.78 3.81 2.95
N GLY A 66 -23.92 4.83 3.80
CA GLY A 66 -24.69 4.81 5.04
C GLY A 66 -23.98 4.16 6.24
N ALA A 67 -22.75 3.69 6.05
CA ALA A 67 -21.92 3.09 7.09
C ALA A 67 -20.77 4.01 7.49
N TRP A 68 -20.47 4.08 8.79
CA TRP A 68 -19.34 4.82 9.32
C TRP A 68 -18.13 3.90 9.52
N SER A 69 -16.98 4.32 8.99
CA SER A 69 -15.71 3.60 9.11
C SER A 69 -14.67 4.47 9.78
N LEU A 70 -14.04 3.94 10.82
CA LEU A 70 -12.87 4.52 11.45
C LEU A 70 -11.62 3.87 10.85
N HIS A 71 -10.86 4.65 10.10
CA HIS A 71 -9.58 4.23 9.55
C HIS A 71 -8.46 4.65 10.48
N LEU A 72 -7.64 3.67 10.86
CA LEU A 72 -6.44 3.86 11.65
C LEU A 72 -5.24 3.52 10.78
N THR A 73 -4.27 4.42 10.74
CA THR A 73 -2.96 4.10 10.18
C THR A 73 -2.15 3.43 11.27
N VAL A 74 -1.66 2.22 11.02
CA VAL A 74 -0.76 1.49 11.92
C VAL A 74 0.62 1.50 11.31
N ILE A 75 1.59 2.04 12.04
CA ILE A 75 2.98 2.13 11.62
C ILE A 75 3.76 1.05 12.37
N ARG A 76 4.48 0.22 11.61
CA ARG A 76 5.47 -0.70 12.19
C ARG A 76 6.80 -0.55 11.49
N ASN A 77 7.88 -0.67 12.25
CA ASN A 77 9.20 -0.81 11.65
C ASN A 77 9.24 -2.17 10.94
N ALA A 78 9.56 -2.16 9.65
CA ALA A 78 10.02 -3.38 9.02
C ALA A 78 11.35 -3.71 9.69
N GLU A 79 11.49 -4.93 10.20
CA GLU A 79 12.79 -5.41 10.64
C GLU A 79 13.76 -5.23 9.48
N ASP A 80 14.92 -4.61 9.75
CA ASP A 80 16.02 -4.68 8.81
C ASP A 80 16.25 -6.16 8.54
N GLN A 81 16.15 -6.56 7.28
CA GLN A 81 16.56 -7.89 6.87
C GLN A 81 18.04 -8.01 7.24
N THR A 82 18.31 -8.56 8.42
CA THR A 82 19.66 -8.82 8.93
C THR A 82 20.28 -9.68 7.87
N ALA A 83 21.17 -9.08 7.06
CA ALA A 83 21.67 -9.57 5.79
C ALA A 83 21.43 -11.08 5.68
N ALA A 84 20.24 -11.45 5.18
CA ALA A 84 19.77 -12.83 5.17
C ALA A 84 20.94 -13.63 4.64
N SER A 85 21.52 -14.58 5.41
CA SER A 85 22.89 -15.07 5.21
C SER A 85 23.18 -15.37 3.74
N ALA A 86 23.56 -14.34 2.99
CA ALA A 86 23.51 -14.36 1.54
C ALA A 86 24.94 -14.62 1.18
N ALA A 87 25.32 -15.89 1.27
CA ALA A 87 26.55 -16.34 0.65
C ALA A 87 26.59 -15.86 -0.81
N GLU A 88 25.43 -15.71 -1.48
CA GLU A 88 25.30 -15.11 -2.81
C GLU A 88 23.95 -14.35 -2.98
N PRO A 89 23.95 -13.01 -3.10
CA PRO A 89 22.74 -12.26 -3.44
C PRO A 89 22.33 -12.51 -4.90
N THR A 90 21.05 -12.79 -5.16
CA THR A 90 20.52 -12.87 -6.54
C THR A 90 20.29 -11.46 -7.08
N PRO A 91 20.97 -11.00 -8.14
CA PRO A 91 20.76 -9.68 -8.70
C PRO A 91 19.42 -9.65 -9.46
N ILE A 92 18.49 -8.80 -9.02
CA ILE A 92 17.22 -8.51 -9.68
C ILE A 92 17.26 -7.09 -10.23
N GLY A 93 17.06 -6.92 -11.54
CA GLY A 93 16.84 -5.62 -12.17
C GLY A 93 15.34 -5.36 -12.32
N VAL A 94 14.90 -4.17 -11.91
CA VAL A 94 13.50 -3.72 -12.04
C VAL A 94 13.48 -2.43 -12.85
N ASP A 95 12.77 -2.44 -13.98
CA ASP A 95 12.52 -1.27 -14.82
C ASP A 95 11.04 -0.89 -14.74
N ILE A 96 10.75 0.38 -14.50
CA ILE A 96 9.40 0.92 -14.38
C ILE A 96 9.21 1.93 -15.51
N GLY A 97 8.26 1.66 -16.40
CA GLY A 97 8.06 2.47 -17.59
C GLY A 97 6.59 2.76 -17.90
N GLU A 98 6.37 3.71 -18.79
CA GLU A 98 5.02 4.06 -19.27
C GLU A 98 4.39 2.94 -20.10
N ALA A 99 5.21 2.23 -20.89
CA ALA A 99 4.75 1.14 -21.75
C ALA A 99 4.52 -0.20 -20.99
N SER A 100 5.09 -0.33 -19.79
CA SER A 100 4.92 -1.48 -18.89
C SER A 100 5.12 -1.01 -17.45
N LEU A 101 4.09 -1.21 -16.62
CA LEU A 101 4.10 -0.75 -15.22
C LEU A 101 5.31 -1.28 -14.43
N VAL A 102 5.73 -2.53 -14.68
CA VAL A 102 6.95 -3.12 -14.10
C VAL A 102 7.51 -4.17 -15.06
N THR A 103 8.82 -4.12 -15.30
CA THR A 103 9.60 -5.17 -15.98
C THR A 103 10.67 -5.68 -15.02
N VAL A 104 10.73 -7.00 -14.81
CA VAL A 104 11.70 -7.63 -13.89
C VAL A 104 12.63 -8.55 -14.67
N CYS A 105 13.94 -8.45 -14.41
CA CYS A 105 14.96 -9.38 -14.88
C CYS A 105 15.78 -9.90 -13.70
N TYR A 106 16.30 -11.12 -13.79
CA TYR A 106 17.29 -11.63 -12.85
C TYR A 106 18.53 -12.08 -13.62
N ARG A 107 19.69 -11.95 -12.99
CA ARG A 107 20.96 -12.39 -13.57
C ARG A 107 21.37 -13.71 -12.92
N ASP A 108 21.52 -14.75 -13.74
CA ASP A 108 22.22 -15.95 -13.35
C ASP A 108 23.72 -15.86 -13.71
N ASN A 109 24.51 -16.83 -13.25
CA ASN A 109 25.95 -16.88 -13.50
C ASN A 109 26.31 -17.24 -14.96
N SER A 110 25.35 -17.28 -15.89
CA SER A 110 25.53 -17.78 -17.27
C SER A 110 26.20 -16.79 -18.23
N GLY A 111 26.41 -15.54 -17.82
CA GLY A 111 27.06 -14.49 -18.63
C GLY A 111 26.23 -13.21 -18.76
N PRO A 112 26.70 -12.21 -19.54
CA PRO A 112 25.92 -11.00 -19.79
C PRO A 112 24.63 -11.33 -20.55
N PRO A 113 23.50 -10.69 -20.23
CA PRO A 113 22.23 -10.96 -20.90
C PRO A 113 22.38 -10.75 -22.41
N VAL A 114 22.15 -11.81 -23.18
CA VAL A 114 22.06 -11.71 -24.63
C VAL A 114 20.76 -10.96 -24.95
N ARG A 115 20.83 -9.98 -25.86
CA ARG A 115 19.67 -9.19 -26.28
C ARG A 115 18.49 -10.12 -26.54
N PRO A 116 17.39 -10.07 -25.74
CA PRO A 116 16.24 -10.91 -25.99
C PRO A 116 15.66 -10.54 -27.36
N PRO A 117 15.18 -11.52 -28.15
CA PRO A 117 14.61 -11.24 -29.46
C PRO A 117 13.43 -10.28 -29.29
N THR A 118 13.53 -9.11 -29.91
CA THR A 118 12.46 -8.12 -29.91
C THR A 118 11.29 -8.66 -30.70
N VAL A 119 10.26 -9.18 -30.04
CA VAL A 119 8.95 -9.42 -30.68
C VAL A 119 8.23 -8.08 -30.77
N GLY A 120 8.64 -7.29 -31.76
CA GLY A 120 7.89 -6.11 -32.17
C GLY A 120 6.78 -6.54 -33.12
N ARG A 121 5.50 -6.35 -32.74
CA ARG A 121 4.41 -6.30 -33.72
C ARG A 121 4.65 -5.09 -34.62
N ARG A 122 5.18 -5.30 -35.83
CA ARG A 122 5.16 -4.28 -36.89
C ARG A 122 3.71 -3.91 -37.19
N ARG A 123 3.27 -2.72 -36.82
CA ARG A 123 2.16 -2.06 -37.53
C ARG A 123 2.73 -1.57 -38.86
N GLN A 124 2.26 -2.18 -39.94
CA GLN A 124 2.59 -1.82 -41.31
C GLN A 124 1.90 -0.49 -41.63
N GLY A 125 2.65 0.62 -41.52
CA GLY A 125 2.22 1.92 -42.02
C GLY A 125 2.27 1.93 -43.54
N ARG A 126 1.12 2.11 -44.18
CA ARG A 126 0.93 2.14 -45.63
C ARG A 126 1.57 3.42 -46.20
N SER A 127 2.40 3.27 -47.23
CA SER A 127 3.00 4.35 -48.00
C SER A 127 1.93 5.19 -48.74
N SER A 128 2.13 6.50 -48.77
CA SER A 128 1.67 7.34 -49.89
C SER A 128 2.73 8.40 -50.15
N ALA A 129 3.55 8.15 -51.17
CA ALA A 129 4.35 9.17 -51.83
C ALA A 129 3.41 10.20 -52.48
N SER A 130 3.67 11.48 -52.25
CA SER A 130 3.20 12.55 -53.13
C SER A 130 4.43 13.26 -53.67
N GLN A 131 4.80 12.93 -54.89
CA GLN A 131 5.61 13.79 -55.74
C GLN A 131 4.86 15.11 -55.97
N ASN A 132 5.55 16.25 -55.91
CA ASN A 132 5.24 17.33 -56.83
C ASN A 132 6.50 18.15 -57.15
N PRO A 133 6.71 18.57 -58.42
CA PRO A 133 7.96 19.17 -58.89
C PRO A 133 7.86 20.70 -59.10
N LEU A 134 8.96 21.24 -59.63
CA LEU A 134 9.16 22.50 -60.39
C LEU A 134 9.88 23.67 -59.69
N HIS A 135 11.15 23.79 -60.11
CA HIS A 135 11.76 24.96 -60.78
C HIS A 135 11.44 26.37 -60.26
N ARG A 136 12.48 27.09 -59.82
CA ARG A 136 13.24 27.99 -60.72
C ARG A 136 14.64 28.23 -60.19
#